data_AF-A0A7W9FQV5-F1
#
_entry.id   AF-A0A7W9FQV5-F1
#
_cell.length_a   1.000
_cell.length_b   1.000
_cell.length_c   1.000
_cell.angle_alpha   90.00
_cell.angle_beta   90.00
_cell.angle_gamma   90.00
#
_symmetry.space_group_name_H-M   'P 1'
#
loop_
_entity.id
_entity.type
_entity.pdbx_description
1 polymer ?
#
loop_
_entity_poly.entity_id
_entity_poly.type
_entity_poly.pdbx_seq_one_letter_code
_entity_poly.pdbx_strand_id
1 'polypeptide(L)'
;MTDKDKFPSELAERFQLRLPPGLRDRIKAYAERHGRSMNTEIVRILEREFPEPLSLERRIYQLLDLVGVLTSGADNERIGKLVDEIEETLRRMAAGQVKGVDPQLQESIRWRLEALDERRIEEWNDSGDFDQEESDEAARSGRTSKLVDPYGE
;
A
#
# COMPACT_ATOMS: atom_id res chain seq x y z
N MET A 1 30.66 -25.26 25.45
CA MET A 1 29.87 -24.16 26.05
C MET A 1 28.73 -23.84 25.10
N THR A 2 27.60 -23.33 25.60
CA THR A 2 26.31 -23.41 24.89
C THR A 2 26.06 -22.18 24.02
N ASP A 3 25.61 -22.38 22.78
CA ASP A 3 25.12 -21.31 21.88
C ASP A 3 23.73 -20.78 22.32
N LYS A 4 23.67 -20.16 23.51
CA LYS A 4 22.55 -19.33 23.94
C LYS A 4 23.03 -17.90 24.18
N ASP A 5 22.14 -16.96 23.93
CA ASP A 5 22.26 -15.53 24.24
C ASP A 5 23.37 -14.77 23.48
N LYS A 6 23.48 -15.02 22.16
CA LYS A 6 23.97 -14.01 21.21
C LYS A 6 22.88 -12.96 20.98
N PHE A 7 23.23 -11.68 21.02
CA PHE A 7 22.26 -10.60 20.84
C PHE A 7 21.84 -10.46 19.36
N PRO A 8 20.63 -9.94 19.04
CA PRO A 8 20.20 -9.75 17.66
C PRO A 8 21.17 -8.90 16.80
N SER A 9 21.87 -7.95 17.43
CA SER A 9 22.93 -7.12 16.83
C SER A 9 24.25 -7.85 16.54
N GLU A 10 24.39 -9.10 16.98
CA GLU A 10 25.53 -9.98 16.68
C GLU A 10 25.21 -10.97 15.56
N LEU A 11 23.93 -11.21 15.30
CA LEU A 11 23.43 -12.01 14.17
C LEU A 11 23.20 -11.17 12.91
N ALA A 12 23.10 -9.84 13.03
CA ALA A 12 22.91 -8.91 11.93
C ALA A 12 24.17 -8.73 11.06
N GLU A 13 23.98 -8.64 9.74
CA GLU A 13 25.03 -8.34 8.77
C GLU A 13 25.63 -6.93 8.99
N ARG A 14 26.95 -6.78 8.75
CA ARG A 14 27.70 -5.56 9.09
C ARG A 14 28.29 -4.89 7.85
N PHE A 15 27.68 -3.78 7.42
CA PHE A 15 28.12 -3.00 6.26
C PHE A 15 28.90 -1.74 6.68
N GLN A 16 30.04 -1.46 6.02
CA GLN A 16 30.86 -0.27 6.30
C GLN A 16 30.49 0.92 5.39
N LEU A 17 29.69 1.86 5.92
CA LEU A 17 29.30 3.08 5.21
C LEU A 17 30.44 4.12 5.19
N ARG A 18 30.79 4.61 4.00
CA ARG A 18 31.61 5.82 3.80
C ARG A 18 30.70 7.02 3.66
N LEU A 19 30.59 7.83 4.71
CA LEU A 19 29.71 9.00 4.75
C LEU A 19 30.47 10.30 4.37
N PRO A 20 29.86 11.24 3.64
CA PRO A 20 30.40 12.59 3.46
C PRO A 20 30.48 13.35 4.81
N PRO A 21 31.35 14.38 4.90
CA PRO A 21 31.57 15.12 6.15
C PRO A 21 30.28 15.71 6.73
N GLY A 22 30.13 15.64 8.06
CA GLY A 22 28.98 16.16 8.80
C GLY A 22 27.66 15.36 8.66
N LEU A 23 27.54 14.42 7.70
CA LEU A 23 26.31 13.62 7.57
C LEU A 23 26.10 12.69 8.78
N ARG A 24 27.19 12.09 9.30
CA ARG A 24 27.16 11.23 10.49
C ARG A 24 26.54 11.95 11.69
N ASP A 25 26.93 13.20 11.92
CA ASP A 25 26.54 13.98 13.09
C ASP A 25 25.10 14.48 12.98
N ARG A 26 24.64 14.79 11.75
CA ARG A 26 23.22 15.05 11.45
C ARG A 26 22.33 13.85 11.78
N ILE A 27 22.74 12.64 11.36
CA ILE A 27 22.00 11.40 11.67
C ILE A 27 22.03 11.14 13.19
N LYS A 28 23.18 11.34 13.84
CA LYS A 28 23.32 11.20 15.31
C LYS A 28 22.31 12.08 16.05
N ALA A 29 22.32 13.38 15.77
CA ALA A 29 21.47 14.35 16.45
C ALA A 29 19.97 14.12 16.20
N TYR A 30 19.59 13.56 15.04
CA TYR A 30 18.21 13.16 14.78
C TYR A 30 17.82 11.90 15.58
N ALA A 31 18.68 10.86 15.61
CA ALA A 31 18.42 9.63 16.35
C ALA A 31 18.30 9.88 17.87
N GLU A 32 19.22 10.66 18.44
CA GLU A 32 19.23 11.02 19.87
C GLU A 32 17.95 11.78 20.28
N ARG A 33 17.47 12.73 19.44
CA ARG A 33 16.20 13.45 19.67
C ARG A 33 14.96 12.55 19.68
N HIS A 34 15.03 11.34 19.12
CA HIS A 34 13.93 10.37 19.09
C HIS A 34 14.19 9.16 20.00
N GLY A 35 15.19 9.21 20.88
CA GLY A 35 15.52 8.12 21.81
C GLY A 35 16.04 6.85 21.14
N ARG A 36 16.57 6.95 19.92
CA ARG A 36 17.04 5.80 19.12
C ARG A 36 18.55 5.78 19.00
N SER A 37 19.12 4.59 18.79
CA SER A 37 20.52 4.48 18.36
C SER A 37 20.66 4.99 16.91
N MET A 38 21.85 5.49 16.55
CA MET A 38 22.18 5.84 15.17
C MET A 38 21.92 4.68 14.20
N ASN A 39 22.22 3.44 14.61
CA ASN A 39 22.00 2.27 13.77
C ASN A 39 20.51 1.99 13.56
N THR A 40 19.71 2.08 14.62
CA THR A 40 18.24 1.93 14.56
C THR A 40 17.63 2.94 13.60
N GLU A 41 18.08 4.19 13.62
CA GLU A 41 17.54 5.24 12.75
C GLU A 41 17.99 5.09 11.28
N ILE A 42 19.23 4.61 11.04
CA ILE A 42 19.69 4.25 9.68
C ILE A 42 18.86 3.10 9.11
N VAL A 43 18.67 2.02 9.89
CA VAL A 43 17.87 0.85 9.47
C VAL A 43 16.42 1.27 9.20
N ARG A 44 15.78 2.03 10.09
CA ARG A 44 14.40 2.55 9.94
C ARG A 44 14.20 3.38 8.67
N ILE A 45 15.24 4.09 8.21
CA ILE A 45 15.18 4.84 6.95
C ILE A 45 15.37 3.87 5.78
N LEU A 46 16.36 2.97 5.83
CA LEU A 46 16.59 1.99 4.76
C LEU A 46 15.39 1.06 4.53
N GLU A 47 14.73 0.56 5.57
CA GLU A 47 13.50 -0.24 5.49
C GLU A 47 12.33 0.53 4.85
N ARG A 48 12.32 1.86 4.94
CA ARG A 48 11.28 2.72 4.37
C ARG A 48 11.54 3.06 2.90
N GLU A 49 12.79 3.37 2.53
CA GLU A 49 13.15 3.66 1.13
C GLU A 49 13.35 2.38 0.29
N PHE A 50 13.71 1.27 0.94
CA PHE A 50 13.95 -0.06 0.35
C PHE A 50 13.15 -1.14 1.12
N PRO A 51 11.81 -1.11 1.09
CA PRO A 51 10.98 -2.12 1.74
C PRO A 51 11.26 -3.52 1.16
N GLU A 52 11.05 -4.57 1.96
CA GLU A 52 11.10 -5.94 1.45
C GLU A 52 10.10 -6.10 0.29
N PRO A 53 10.56 -6.45 -0.93
CA PRO A 53 9.66 -6.65 -2.06
C PRO A 53 8.80 -7.87 -1.81
N LEU A 54 7.50 -7.64 -1.62
CA LEU A 54 6.49 -8.67 -1.38
C LEU A 54 6.60 -9.75 -2.46
N SER A 55 6.65 -11.02 -2.05
CA SER A 55 6.48 -12.13 -2.97
C SER A 55 5.03 -12.16 -3.45
N LEU A 56 4.84 -12.47 -4.73
CA LEU A 56 3.52 -12.63 -5.34
C LEU A 56 2.63 -13.59 -4.52
N GLU A 57 3.21 -14.71 -4.07
CA GLU A 57 2.59 -15.68 -3.16
C GLU A 57 2.06 -15.04 -1.86
N ARG A 58 2.88 -14.25 -1.14
CA ARG A 58 2.47 -13.62 0.13
C ARG A 58 1.34 -12.62 -0.06
N ARG A 59 1.32 -11.86 -1.18
CA ARG A 59 0.23 -10.93 -1.46
C ARG A 59 -1.02 -11.64 -1.99
N ILE A 60 -0.90 -12.75 -2.72
CA ILE A 60 -2.05 -13.62 -3.06
C ILE A 60 -2.74 -14.12 -1.79
N TYR A 61 -1.99 -14.63 -0.80
CA TYR A 61 -2.58 -15.03 0.48
C TYR A 61 -3.29 -13.87 1.20
N GLN A 62 -2.68 -12.69 1.27
CA GLN A 62 -3.31 -11.50 1.85
C GLN A 62 -4.62 -11.09 1.14
N LEU A 63 -4.67 -11.19 -0.19
CA LEU A 63 -5.90 -10.90 -0.93
C LEU A 63 -6.97 -11.99 -0.72
N LEU A 64 -6.59 -13.26 -0.61
CA LEU A 64 -7.52 -14.35 -0.31
C LEU A 64 -8.09 -14.24 1.12
N ASP A 65 -7.26 -13.88 2.10
CA ASP A 65 -7.71 -13.62 3.48
C ASP A 65 -8.74 -12.47 3.53
N LEU A 66 -8.46 -11.35 2.85
CA LEU A 66 -9.39 -10.22 2.75
C LEU A 66 -10.71 -10.62 2.06
N VAL A 67 -10.66 -11.39 0.97
CA VAL A 67 -11.87 -11.92 0.30
C VAL A 67 -12.65 -12.88 1.21
N GLY A 68 -11.96 -13.69 2.01
CA GLY A 68 -12.57 -14.55 3.03
C GLY A 68 -13.32 -13.75 4.11
N VAL A 69 -12.73 -12.65 4.58
CA VAL A 69 -13.39 -11.73 5.53
C VAL A 69 -14.64 -11.09 4.92
N LEU A 70 -14.63 -10.75 3.63
CA LEU A 70 -15.78 -10.11 2.98
C LEU A 70 -16.93 -11.05 2.66
N THR A 71 -16.61 -12.24 2.14
CA THR A 71 -17.60 -13.31 1.89
C THR A 71 -18.25 -13.84 3.17
N SER A 72 -17.67 -13.53 4.34
CA SER A 72 -18.25 -13.82 5.66
C SER A 72 -19.32 -12.81 6.13
N GLY A 73 -19.79 -11.91 5.27
CA GLY A 73 -20.90 -11.00 5.56
C GLY A 73 -20.46 -9.56 5.90
N ALA A 74 -19.60 -8.97 5.08
CA ALA A 74 -19.10 -7.62 5.31
C ALA A 74 -20.02 -6.48 4.86
N ASP A 75 -19.85 -5.34 5.51
CA ASP A 75 -20.42 -4.04 5.19
C ASP A 75 -19.66 -3.35 4.02
N ASN A 76 -20.34 -2.43 3.31
CA ASN A 76 -19.79 -1.75 2.13
C ASN A 76 -18.44 -1.06 2.39
N GLU A 77 -18.22 -0.55 3.61
CA GLU A 77 -16.97 0.10 4.02
C GLU A 77 -15.76 -0.86 3.96
N ARG A 78 -15.94 -2.13 4.34
CA ARG A 78 -14.90 -3.16 4.20
C ARG A 78 -14.71 -3.60 2.76
N ILE A 79 -15.79 -3.65 1.97
CA ILE A 79 -15.72 -3.96 0.53
C ILE A 79 -14.89 -2.90 -0.19
N GLY A 80 -15.09 -1.61 0.11
CA GLY A 80 -14.25 -0.51 -0.37
C GLY A 80 -12.77 -0.73 -0.04
N LYS A 81 -12.45 -1.02 1.23
CA LYS A 81 -11.06 -1.27 1.68
C LYS A 81 -10.38 -2.47 1.01
N LEU A 82 -11.11 -3.51 0.59
CA LEU A 82 -10.54 -4.54 -0.29
C LEU A 82 -10.20 -3.96 -1.66
N VAL A 83 -11.13 -3.23 -2.28
CA VAL A 83 -10.93 -2.66 -3.62
C VAL A 83 -9.71 -1.74 -3.62
N ASP A 84 -9.55 -0.90 -2.59
CA ASP A 84 -8.36 -0.04 -2.39
C ASP A 84 -7.06 -0.87 -2.28
N GLU A 85 -7.05 -1.91 -1.43
CA GLU A 85 -5.89 -2.79 -1.25
C GLU A 85 -5.55 -3.63 -2.51
N ILE A 86 -6.56 -4.04 -3.29
CA ILE A 86 -6.37 -4.69 -4.60
C ILE A 86 -5.81 -3.68 -5.62
N GLU A 87 -6.37 -2.48 -5.71
CA GLU A 87 -5.93 -1.48 -6.67
C GLU A 87 -4.48 -1.06 -6.39
N GLU A 88 -4.12 -0.81 -5.13
CA GLU A 88 -2.74 -0.57 -4.69
C GLU A 88 -1.83 -1.78 -4.93
N THR A 89 -2.33 -3.02 -4.84
CA THR A 89 -1.57 -4.22 -5.27
C THR A 89 -1.22 -4.13 -6.74
N LEU A 90 -2.22 -3.90 -7.60
CA LEU A 90 -2.06 -3.90 -9.04
C LEU A 90 -1.17 -2.74 -9.51
N ARG A 91 -1.28 -1.56 -8.89
CA ARG A 91 -0.39 -0.41 -9.16
C ARG A 91 1.06 -0.72 -8.80
N ARG A 92 1.33 -1.36 -7.65
CA ARG A 92 2.69 -1.83 -7.29
C ARG A 92 3.22 -2.91 -8.23
N MET A 93 2.36 -3.80 -8.74
CA MET A 93 2.74 -4.78 -9.76
C MET A 93 3.10 -4.10 -11.09
N ALA A 94 2.27 -3.18 -11.59
CA ALA A 94 2.52 -2.38 -12.79
C ALA A 94 3.82 -1.56 -12.69
N ALA A 95 4.12 -1.02 -11.50
CA ALA A 95 5.36 -0.30 -11.20
C ALA A 95 6.61 -1.20 -11.03
N GLY A 96 6.48 -2.52 -11.11
CA GLY A 96 7.59 -3.47 -10.98
C GLY A 96 8.11 -3.65 -9.54
N GLN A 97 7.34 -3.23 -8.54
CA GLN A 97 7.73 -3.28 -7.12
C GLN A 97 7.43 -4.65 -6.46
N VAL A 98 6.76 -5.55 -7.17
CA VAL A 98 6.42 -6.92 -6.71
C VAL A 98 7.30 -7.94 -7.43
N LYS A 99 7.99 -8.81 -6.67
CA LYS A 99 8.87 -9.83 -7.27
C LYS A 99 8.08 -11.05 -7.76
N GLY A 100 8.49 -11.57 -8.92
CA GLY A 100 7.90 -12.76 -9.55
C GLY A 100 6.76 -12.46 -10.53
N VAL A 101 6.50 -11.19 -10.86
CA VAL A 101 5.60 -10.79 -11.95
C VAL A 101 6.39 -10.83 -13.27
N ASP A 102 5.84 -11.49 -14.29
CA ASP A 102 6.42 -11.49 -15.64
C ASP A 102 6.23 -10.12 -16.34
N PRO A 103 7.18 -9.64 -17.16
CA PRO A 103 7.04 -8.36 -17.86
C PRO A 103 5.76 -8.22 -18.71
N GLN A 104 5.28 -9.29 -19.36
CA GLN A 104 4.03 -9.26 -20.14
C GLN A 104 2.80 -9.11 -19.24
N LEU A 105 2.83 -9.72 -18.06
CA LEU A 105 1.79 -9.55 -17.05
C LEU A 105 1.83 -8.14 -16.42
N GLN A 106 3.04 -7.61 -16.15
CA GLN A 106 3.22 -6.24 -15.67
C GLN A 106 2.66 -5.21 -16.67
N GLU A 107 2.93 -5.38 -17.97
CA GLU A 107 2.40 -4.54 -19.04
C GLU A 107 0.88 -4.68 -19.20
N SER A 108 0.36 -5.91 -19.12
CA SER A 108 -1.08 -6.19 -19.16
C SER A 108 -1.83 -5.54 -17.99
N ILE A 109 -1.25 -5.55 -16.78
CA ILE A 109 -1.83 -4.90 -15.60
C ILE A 109 -1.77 -3.37 -15.74
N ARG A 110 -0.66 -2.80 -16.22
CA ARG A 110 -0.52 -1.36 -16.48
C ARG A 110 -1.62 -0.86 -17.43
N TRP A 111 -1.75 -1.47 -18.60
CA TRP A 111 -2.79 -1.13 -19.57
C TRP A 111 -4.21 -1.24 -18.99
N ARG A 112 -4.45 -2.24 -18.12
CA ARG A 112 -5.76 -2.43 -17.49
C ARG A 112 -6.08 -1.36 -16.43
N LEU A 113 -5.07 -0.82 -15.76
CA LEU A 113 -5.19 0.29 -14.80
C LEU A 113 -5.37 1.64 -15.52
N GLU A 114 -4.59 1.89 -16.58
CA GLU A 114 -4.73 3.08 -17.44
C GLU A 114 -6.18 3.18 -17.96
N ALA A 115 -6.69 2.09 -18.55
CA ALA A 115 -8.08 1.99 -19.01
C ALA A 115 -9.15 1.88 -17.89
N LEU A 116 -8.78 1.94 -16.61
CA LEU A 116 -9.69 2.12 -15.47
C LEU A 116 -9.66 3.57 -14.97
N ASP A 117 -8.48 4.17 -14.90
CA ASP A 117 -8.29 5.58 -14.54
C ASP A 117 -8.91 6.52 -15.58
N GLU A 118 -8.79 6.22 -16.87
CA GLU A 118 -9.49 6.95 -17.94
C GLU A 118 -11.01 6.95 -17.73
N ARG A 119 -11.64 5.78 -17.51
CA ARG A 119 -13.09 5.70 -17.27
C ARG A 119 -13.51 6.36 -15.97
N ARG A 120 -12.71 6.28 -14.91
CA ARG A 120 -12.96 6.99 -13.65
C ARG A 120 -12.88 8.51 -13.84
N ILE A 121 -12.00 9.00 -14.72
CA ILE A 121 -11.90 10.41 -15.10
C ILE A 121 -13.05 10.82 -16.03
N GLU A 122 -13.49 9.98 -16.97
CA GLU A 122 -14.68 10.21 -17.80
C GLU A 122 -15.93 10.32 -16.92
N GLU A 123 -16.17 9.33 -16.05
CA GLU A 123 -17.23 9.34 -15.04
C GLU A 123 -17.18 10.62 -14.21
N TRP A 124 -16.00 11.02 -13.69
CA TRP A 124 -15.84 12.23 -12.85
C TRP A 124 -15.91 13.57 -13.60
N ASN A 125 -15.88 13.57 -14.94
CA ASN A 125 -16.15 14.76 -15.75
C ASN A 125 -17.64 14.86 -16.15
N ASP A 126 -18.28 13.72 -16.45
CA ASP A 126 -19.74 13.64 -16.71
C ASP A 126 -20.54 13.91 -15.41
N SER A 127 -19.92 13.62 -14.25
CA SER A 127 -20.34 13.97 -12.88
C SER A 127 -20.51 15.48 -12.59
N GLY A 128 -20.25 16.37 -13.55
CA GLY A 128 -20.17 17.82 -13.33
C GLY A 128 -21.45 18.54 -12.91
N ASP A 129 -22.58 17.83 -12.81
CA ASP A 129 -23.92 18.36 -12.47
C ASP A 129 -24.55 17.64 -11.25
N PHE A 130 -23.75 16.97 -10.41
CA PHE A 130 -24.24 16.31 -9.19
C PHE A 130 -24.86 17.29 -8.20
N ASP A 131 -25.96 16.88 -7.59
CA ASP A 131 -26.52 17.58 -6.44
C ASP A 131 -25.77 17.27 -5.14
N GLN A 132 -26.21 17.90 -4.04
CA GLN A 132 -25.59 17.77 -2.73
C GLN A 132 -25.72 16.35 -2.16
N GLU A 133 -26.78 15.62 -2.50
CA GLU A 133 -27.02 14.26 -2.01
C GLU A 133 -26.12 13.27 -2.73
N GLU A 134 -26.00 13.38 -4.06
CA GLU A 134 -25.04 12.61 -4.88
C GLU A 134 -23.59 12.87 -4.47
N SER A 135 -23.24 14.14 -4.20
CA SER A 135 -21.92 14.53 -3.71
C SER A 135 -21.59 13.86 -2.37
N ASP A 136 -22.55 13.86 -1.43
CA ASP A 136 -22.40 13.26 -0.12
C ASP A 136 -22.39 11.71 -0.20
N GLU A 137 -23.16 11.08 -1.09
CA GLU A 137 -23.12 9.63 -1.34
C GLU A 137 -21.82 9.18 -2.01
N ALA A 138 -21.30 9.94 -2.98
CA ALA A 138 -20.01 9.69 -3.61
C ALA A 138 -18.88 9.72 -2.58
N ALA A 139 -18.87 10.74 -1.72
CA ALA A 139 -17.90 10.89 -0.64
C ALA A 139 -17.97 9.78 0.44
N ARG A 140 -19.11 9.08 0.57
CA ARG A 140 -19.32 7.99 1.54
C ARG A 140 -19.16 6.59 0.97
N SER A 141 -19.35 6.39 -0.34
CA SER A 141 -19.48 5.05 -0.94
C SER A 141 -18.67 4.80 -2.21
N GLY A 142 -18.08 5.84 -2.82
CA GLY A 142 -17.45 5.75 -4.13
C GLY A 142 -18.43 5.45 -5.27
N ARG A 143 -19.74 5.69 -5.06
CA ARG A 143 -20.81 5.54 -6.06
C ARG A 143 -21.78 6.71 -5.98
N THR A 144 -22.44 6.98 -7.11
CA THR A 144 -23.36 8.10 -7.34
C THR A 144 -24.75 7.62 -7.77
N SER A 145 -25.03 6.32 -7.57
CA SER A 145 -26.21 5.63 -8.07
C SER A 145 -27.40 5.77 -7.13
N LYS A 146 -28.27 6.76 -7.39
CA LYS A 146 -29.50 6.99 -6.59
C LYS A 146 -30.35 5.72 -6.47
N LEU A 147 -30.45 5.18 -5.26
CA LEU A 147 -31.26 3.99 -4.96
C LEU A 147 -32.71 4.38 -4.63
N VAL A 148 -33.46 4.86 -5.63
CA VAL A 148 -34.87 5.21 -5.46
C VAL A 148 -35.71 3.94 -5.25
N ASP A 149 -36.32 3.79 -4.06
CA ASP A 149 -37.35 2.77 -3.82
C ASP A 149 -38.69 3.25 -4.41
N PRO A 150 -39.26 2.57 -5.42
CA PRO A 150 -40.55 2.94 -6.00
C PRO A 150 -41.77 2.67 -5.09
N TYR A 151 -41.57 2.17 -3.87
CA TYR A 151 -42.64 1.86 -2.90
C TYR A 151 -42.40 2.43 -1.48
N GLY A 152 -41.48 3.39 -1.31
CA GLY A 152 -41.27 4.11 -0.04
C GLY A 152 -42.17 5.34 0.12
N GLU A 153 -43.10 5.27 1.08
CA GLU A 153 -44.09 6.28 1.56
C GLU A 153 -44.55 7.40 0.59
#